data_AF-A0A0D0DL62-F1
#
_entry.id   AF-A0A0D0DL62-F1
#
_cell.length_a   1.000
_cell.length_b   1.000
_cell.length_c   1.000
_cell.angle_alpha   90.00
_cell.angle_beta   90.00
_cell.angle_gamma   90.00
#
_symmetry.space_group_name_H-M   'P 1'
#
loop_
_entity.id
_entity.type
_entity.pdbx_description
1 polymer ?
#
loop_
_entity_poly.entity_id
_entity_poly.type
_entity_poly.pdbx_seq_one_letter_code
_entity_poly.pdbx_strand_id
1 'polypeptide(L)' 'SLLAALVLDEGIVAARVLEGSYTHETFYEFLCDDLLLLKNPYPAPKSVILLDNAWVHHSPEVVELIEGYSKSIT' A
#
# COMPACT_ATOMS: atom_id res chain seq x y z
N SER A 1 10.24 -12.24 5.98
CA SER A 1 9.23 -11.31 6.53
C SER A 1 7.93 -11.40 5.75
N LEU A 2 6.81 -11.03 6.38
CA LEU A 2 5.48 -10.97 5.77
C LEU A 2 4.97 -9.53 5.89
N LEU A 3 4.48 -8.97 4.78
CA LEU A 3 3.68 -7.75 4.77
C LEU A 3 2.27 -8.10 4.30
N ALA A 4 1.26 -7.60 5.03
CA ALA A 4 -0.14 -7.85 4.72
C ALA A 4 -0.95 -6.57 4.85
N ALA A 5 -1.89 -6.39 3.92
CA ALA A 5 -2.90 -5.35 3.98
C ALA A 5 -4.21 -5.92 4.52
N LEU A 6 -4.78 -5.22 5.51
CA LEU A 6 -5.99 -5.62 6.20
C LEU A 6 -7.11 -4.62 5.90
N VAL A 7 -8.29 -5.14 5.63
CA VAL A 7 -9.52 -4.36 5.48
C VAL A 7 -10.53 -4.84 6.52
N LEU A 8 -11.23 -3.90 7.15
CA LEU A 8 -12.32 -4.22 8.07
C LEU A 8 -13.35 -5.11 7.37
N ASP A 9 -13.80 -6.15 8.06
CA ASP A 9 -14.77 -7.16 7.58
C ASP A 9 -14.32 -8.07 6.42
N GLU A 10 -13.30 -7.71 5.65
CA GLU A 10 -12.72 -8.55 4.57
C GLU A 10 -11.47 -9.34 5.02
N GLY A 11 -10.79 -8.91 6.09
CA GLY A 11 -9.56 -9.56 6.57
C GLY A 11 -8.34 -9.21 5.71
N ILE A 12 -7.48 -10.19 5.41
CA ILE A 12 -6.28 -9.99 4.59
C ILE A 12 -6.68 -9.95 3.11
N VAL A 13 -6.45 -8.80 2.46
CA VAL A 13 -6.80 -8.60 1.04
C VAL A 13 -5.59 -8.63 0.11
N ALA A 14 -4.39 -8.39 0.64
CA ALA A 14 -3.12 -8.53 -0.07
C ALA A 14 -2.04 -8.98 0.91
N ALA A 15 -1.13 -9.85 0.47
CA ALA A 15 -0.02 -10.31 1.28
C ALA A 15 1.18 -10.70 0.41
N ARG A 16 2.39 -10.35 0.86
CA ARG A 16 3.64 -10.69 0.20
C ARG A 16 4.63 -11.23 1.22
N VAL A 17 5.28 -12.35 0.88
CA VAL A 17 6.36 -12.94 1.67
C VAL A 17 7.67 -12.72 0.93
N LEU A 18 8.68 -12.24 1.64
CA LEU A 18 10.05 -12.14 1.13
C LEU A 18 11.05 -12.65 2.16
N GLU A 19 12.18 -13.16 1.69
CA GLU A 19 13.30 -13.51 2.55
C GLU A 19 14.04 -12.23 3.00
N GLY A 20 14.36 -12.11 4.29
CA GLY A 20 14.97 -10.90 4.85
C GLY A 20 13.97 -9.80 5.23
N SER A 21 14.45 -8.57 5.31
CA SER A 21 13.69 -7.37 5.73
C SER A 21 13.18 -6.58 4.53
N TYR A 22 12.03 -5.92 4.70
CA TYR A 22 11.55 -4.96 3.71
C TYR A 22 12.49 -3.75 3.62
N THR A 23 12.75 -3.33 2.39
CA THR A 23 13.39 -2.07 2.01
C THR A 23 12.34 -1.13 1.42
N HIS A 24 12.69 0.14 1.20
CA HIS A 24 11.85 1.08 0.44
C HIS A 24 11.38 0.51 -0.90
N GLU A 25 12.28 -0.11 -1.67
CA GLU A 25 11.98 -0.67 -3.00
C GLU A 25 10.95 -1.81 -2.90
N THR A 26 11.20 -2.81 -2.05
CA THR A 26 10.26 -3.93 -1.88
C THR A 26 8.90 -3.50 -1.30
N PHE A 27 8.87 -2.43 -0.50
CA PHE A 27 7.62 -1.85 -0.01
C PHE A 27 6.88 -1.10 -1.12
N TYR A 28 7.59 -0.33 -1.94
CA TYR A 28 7.03 0.37 -3.09
C TYR A 28 6.42 -0.60 -4.10
N GLU A 29 7.11 -1.68 -4.43
CA GLU A 29 6.58 -2.74 -5.31
C GLU A 29 5.30 -3.36 -4.75
N PHE A 30 5.24 -3.63 -3.44
CA PHE A 30 4.02 -4.12 -2.80
C PHE A 30 2.85 -3.13 -2.95
N LEU A 31 3.11 -1.83 -2.84
CA LEU A 31 2.07 -0.81 -3.06
C LEU A 31 1.55 -0.85 -4.51
N CYS A 32 2.44 -0.88 -5.50
CA CYS A 32 2.09 -0.88 -6.92
C CYS A 32 1.33 -2.14 -7.34
N ASP A 33 1.90 -3.30 -7.03
CA ASP A 33 1.48 -4.55 -7.65
C ASP A 33 0.35 -5.22 -6.88
N ASP A 34 0.27 -5.02 -5.57
CA ASP A 34 -0.65 -5.75 -4.70
C ASP A 34 -1.71 -4.84 -4.06
N LEU A 35 -1.30 -3.71 -3.46
CA LEU A 35 -2.22 -2.91 -2.63
C LEU A 35 -3.11 -1.96 -3.43
N LEU A 36 -2.51 -1.13 -4.30
CA LEU A 36 -3.23 -0.02 -4.92
C LEU A 36 -4.31 -0.51 -5.88
N LEU A 37 -4.13 -1.68 -6.50
CA LEU A 37 -5.14 -2.33 -7.36
C LEU A 37 -6.47 -2.60 -6.64
N LEU A 38 -6.47 -2.64 -5.31
CA LEU A 38 -7.65 -2.91 -4.47
C LEU A 38 -8.27 -1.64 -3.86
N LYS A 39 -7.66 -0.48 -4.10
CA LYS A 39 -8.00 0.79 -3.47
C LYS A 39 -9.04 1.56 -4.30
N ASN A 40 -9.96 2.23 -3.63
CA ASN A 40 -10.89 3.17 -4.28
C ASN A 40 -10.51 4.63 -4.01
N PRO A 41 -10.97 5.59 -4.82
CA PRO A 41 -10.86 7.02 -4.50
C PRO A 41 -11.56 7.39 -3.19
N TYR A 42 -11.00 8.32 -2.44
CA TYR A 42 -11.65 8.85 -1.22
C TYR A 42 -12.93 9.65 -1.57
N PRO A 43 -14.06 9.46 -0.86
CA PRO A 43 -14.25 8.76 0.42
C PRO A 43 -14.83 7.34 0.33
N ALA A 44 -14.70 6.64 -0.80
CA ALA A 44 -15.25 5.29 -0.94
C ALA A 44 -14.58 4.26 0.02
N PRO A 45 -15.18 3.08 0.25
CA PRO A 45 -14.52 2.02 1.03
C PRO A 45 -13.12 1.69 0.50
N LYS A 46 -12.19 1.34 1.39
CA LYS A 46 -10.77 1.06 1.04
C LYS A 46 -10.04 2.25 0.40
N SER A 47 -10.38 3.49 0.75
CA SER A 47 -9.73 4.70 0.20
C SER A 47 -8.64 5.33 1.05
N VAL A 48 -8.42 4.82 2.26
CA VAL A 48 -7.39 5.30 3.19
C VAL A 48 -6.41 4.17 3.47
N ILE A 49 -5.11 4.48 3.38
CA ILE A 49 -4.03 3.57 3.78
C ILE A 49 -3.55 4.04 5.15
N LEU A 50 -3.52 3.12 6.12
CA LEU A 50 -2.99 3.36 7.47
C LEU A 50 -1.73 2.52 7.66
N LEU A 51 -0.64 3.16 8.07
CA LEU A 51 0.68 2.54 8.27
C LEU A 51 1.27 3.02 9.60
N ASP A 52 2.21 2.26 10.16
CA ASP A 52 3.05 2.75 11.24
C ASP A 52 4.12 3.71 10.71
N ASN A 53 4.81 4.41 11.61
CA ASN A 53 5.80 5.42 11.26
C ASN A 53 7.20 4.80 11.02
N ALA A 54 7.28 3.78 10.16
CA ALA A 54 8.54 3.11 9.83
C ALA A 54 9.35 3.88 8.77
N TRP A 55 10.68 3.79 8.85
CA TRP A 55 11.59 4.52 7.95
C TRP A 55 11.41 4.14 6.48
N VAL A 56 11.06 2.89 6.18
CA VAL A 56 10.80 2.39 4.81
C VAL A 56 9.55 3.00 4.17
N HIS A 57 8.67 3.63 4.94
CA HIS A 57 7.49 4.34 4.43
C HIS A 57 7.81 5.78 4.03
N HIS A 58 8.96 6.31 4.45
CA HIS A 58 9.34 7.70 4.24
C HIS A 58 10.07 7.83 2.90
N SER A 59 9.32 7.99 1.83
CA SER A 59 9.85 8.21 0.48
C SER A 59 8.90 9.15 -0.30
N PRO A 60 9.43 10.20 -0.95
CA PRO A 60 8.64 11.05 -1.84
C PRO A 60 7.91 10.24 -2.93
N GLU A 61 8.55 9.20 -3.45
CA GLU A 61 8.01 8.33 -4.48
C GLU A 61 6.75 7.59 -4.01
N VAL A 62 6.69 7.15 -2.74
CA VAL A 62 5.49 6.55 -2.14
C VAL A 62 4.34 7.55 -2.09
N VAL A 63 4.61 8.81 -1.74
CA VAL A 63 3.58 9.86 -1.69
C VAL A 63 3.05 10.15 -3.09
N GLU A 64 3.95 10.35 -4.06
CA GLU A 64 3.60 10.61 -5.46
C GLU A 64 2.78 9.47 -6.05
N LEU A 65 3.14 8.22 -5.76
CA LEU A 65 2.41 7.03 -6.20
C LEU A 65 0.96 7.03 -5.68
N ILE A 66 0.75 7.24 -4.38
CA ILE A 66 -0.58 7.21 -3.76
C ILE A 66 -1.47 8.35 -4.29
N GLU A 67 -0.90 9.55 -4.44
CA GLU A 67 -1.62 10.71 -4.97
C GLU A 67 -1.92 10.57 -6.47
N GLY A 68 -0.98 10.03 -7.24
CA GLY A 68 -1.13 9.79 -8.69
C GLY A 68 -2.20 8.74 -8.99
N TYR A 69 -2.22 7.65 -8.23
CA TYR A 69 -3.23 6.58 -8.39
C TYR A 69 -4.65 7.11 -8.20
N SER A 70 -4.85 8.01 -7.23
CA SER A 70 -6.16 8.61 -6.96
C SER A 70 -6.68 9.47 -8.12
N LYS A 71 -5.78 10.06 -8.92
CA LYS A 71 -6.13 10.91 -10.08
C LYS A 71 -6.43 10.11 -11.35
N SER A 72 -5.88 8.91 -11.49
CA SER A 72 -6.05 8.08 -12.71
C SER A 72 -7.42 7.37 -12.79
N ILE A 73 -8.19 7.35 -11.71
CA ILE A 73 -9.47 6.61 -11.60
C ILE A 73 -10.68 7.58 -11.63
N THR A 74 -10.44 8.89 -11.73
CA THR A 74 -11.48 9.92 -11.87
C THR A 74 -11.58 10.37 -13.33
#